data_AF-A0AAW0RCH1-F1
#
_entry.id   AF-A0AAW0RCH1-F1
#
_cell.length_a   1.000
_cell.length_b   1.000
_cell.length_c   1.000
_cell.angle_alpha   90.00
_cell.angle_beta   90.00
_cell.angle_gamma   90.00
#
_symmetry.space_group_name_H-M   'P 1'
#
loop_
_entity.id
_entity.type
_entity.pdbx_description
1 polymer ?
#
loop_
_entity_poly.entity_id
_entity_poly.type
_entity_poly.pdbx_seq_one_letter_code
_entity_poly.pdbx_strand_id
1 'polypeptide(L)'
;MYNNIIFWRTLLLFVLGALAQDVGFDLDGNIEGATTSNDTLFNSGGTVSVNGFTVTVTVPKNLQVGFPASWVPWKDFVNAWKNGKFPGFEISVVGNFVNGGGPIAAQVYVSSLFTQGSSGFISQVNFDGTMKMANGPTIRINDPNAVYSSGYTESPFMTADDQNPSISSFSGFPMCVPRSANDALCPATNRPVIAGTSSKQGTLYDYRKLYE
;
A
#
# COMPACT_ATOMS: atom_id res chain seq x y z
N MET A 1 20.31 3.18 66.96
CA MET A 1 18.96 3.11 66.36
C MET A 1 18.87 4.05 65.15
N TYR A 2 19.50 3.77 64.01
CA TYR A 2 19.39 4.63 62.82
C TYR A 2 19.73 3.93 61.49
N ASN A 3 19.66 2.60 61.42
CA ASN A 3 20.13 1.86 60.23
C ASN A 3 19.08 1.02 59.50
N ASN A 4 17.81 1.05 59.92
CA ASN A 4 16.75 0.20 59.35
C ASN A 4 15.74 0.95 58.46
N ILE A 5 15.85 2.27 58.33
CA ILE A 5 14.88 3.08 57.55
C ILE A 5 15.28 3.18 56.06
N ILE A 6 16.57 3.03 55.75
CA ILE A 6 17.07 3.15 54.36
C ILE A 6 16.75 1.87 53.56
N PHE A 7 16.87 0.70 54.18
CA PHE A 7 16.65 -0.60 53.50
C PHE A 7 15.21 -0.81 53.03
N TRP A 8 14.22 -0.27 53.76
CA TRP A 8 12.80 -0.34 53.38
C TRP A 8 12.39 0.67 52.31
N ARG A 9 13.12 1.80 52.18
CA ARG A 9 12.87 2.78 51.10
C ARG A 9 13.41 2.31 49.75
N THR A 10 14.49 1.54 49.73
CA THR A 10 15.06 1.02 48.47
C THR A 10 14.25 -0.16 47.92
N LEU A 11 13.62 -0.96 48.78
CA LEU A 11 12.78 -2.09 48.35
C LEU A 11 11.45 -1.65 47.72
N LEU A 12 10.87 -0.50 48.14
CA LEU A 12 9.64 0.03 47.55
C LEU A 12 9.84 0.61 46.13
N LEU A 13 11.06 1.03 45.79
CA LEU A 13 11.40 1.57 44.47
C LEU A 13 11.61 0.47 43.41
N PHE A 14 11.90 -0.77 43.82
CA PHE A 14 12.07 -1.89 42.88
C PHE A 14 10.75 -2.59 42.49
N VAL A 15 9.66 -2.38 43.23
CA VAL A 15 8.35 -3.00 42.93
C VAL A 15 7.51 -2.15 41.96
N LEU A 16 7.88 -0.89 41.72
CA LEU A 16 7.20 -0.02 40.74
C LEU A 16 7.76 -0.13 39.31
N GLY A 17 8.81 -0.94 39.10
CA GLY A 17 9.56 -0.98 37.84
C GLY A 17 8.99 -1.84 36.70
N ALA A 18 7.80 -2.44 36.83
CA ALA A 18 7.33 -3.42 35.85
C ALA A 18 5.80 -3.44 35.62
N LEU A 19 5.13 -2.28 35.56
CA LEU A 19 3.70 -2.19 35.19
C LEU A 19 3.43 -1.55 33.81
N ALA A 20 4.44 -1.48 32.94
CA ALA A 20 4.28 -1.14 31.54
C ALA A 20 4.58 -2.38 30.68
N GLN A 21 3.75 -3.42 30.79
CA GLN A 21 3.79 -4.51 29.83
C GLN A 21 2.96 -4.07 28.61
N ASP A 22 3.62 -3.42 27.67
CA ASP A 22 3.03 -3.14 26.37
C ASP A 22 3.00 -4.44 25.57
N VAL A 23 1.80 -4.91 25.21
CA VAL A 23 1.63 -6.07 24.34
C VAL A 23 1.51 -5.56 22.91
N GLY A 24 2.50 -5.90 22.09
CA GLY A 24 2.45 -5.60 20.65
C GLY A 24 1.33 -6.39 19.96
N PHE A 25 0.75 -5.80 18.92
CA PHE A 25 -0.19 -6.45 18.03
C PHE A 25 0.15 -6.13 16.57
N ASP A 26 -0.30 -7.04 15.71
CA ASP A 26 -0.25 -6.91 14.26
C ASP A 26 -1.60 -7.38 13.71
N LEU A 27 -2.29 -6.51 12.98
CA LEU A 27 -3.61 -6.76 12.41
C LEU A 27 -3.57 -6.57 10.91
N ASP A 28 -3.65 -7.67 10.19
CA ASP A 28 -3.77 -7.70 8.73
C ASP A 28 -5.18 -8.14 8.31
N GLY A 29 -5.74 -7.45 7.32
CA GLY A 29 -6.93 -7.90 6.62
C GLY A 29 -7.76 -6.78 6.03
N ASN A 30 -9.08 -6.99 5.97
CA ASN A 30 -10.00 -6.00 5.42
C ASN A 30 -10.34 -4.92 6.46
N ILE A 31 -10.44 -3.68 5.99
CA ILE A 31 -10.98 -2.57 6.77
C ILE A 31 -12.52 -2.70 6.89
N GLU A 32 -13.02 -2.61 8.11
CA GLU A 32 -14.45 -2.74 8.43
C GLU A 32 -15.06 -1.42 8.90
N GLY A 33 -14.22 -0.56 9.48
CA GLY A 33 -14.62 0.72 10.02
C GLY A 33 -13.42 1.63 10.18
N ALA A 34 -13.59 2.90 9.82
CA ALA A 34 -12.63 3.94 10.15
C ALA A 34 -13.31 5.29 10.40
N THR A 35 -12.77 6.02 11.37
CA THR A 35 -13.26 7.35 11.76
C THR A 35 -12.13 8.36 11.78
N THR A 36 -12.49 9.64 11.80
CA THR A 36 -11.57 10.75 11.92
C THR A 36 -12.02 11.62 13.09
N SER A 37 -11.09 12.02 13.96
CA SER A 37 -11.41 12.80 15.17
C SER A 37 -11.70 14.27 14.86
N ASN A 38 -11.12 14.80 13.78
CA ASN A 38 -11.31 16.18 13.34
C ASN A 38 -10.99 16.33 11.85
N ASP A 39 -12.00 16.62 11.04
CA ASP A 39 -11.88 16.69 9.58
C ASP A 39 -11.34 18.03 9.05
N THR A 40 -11.16 19.02 9.94
CA THR A 40 -10.71 20.38 9.56
C THR A 40 -9.18 20.53 9.56
N LEU A 41 -8.45 19.56 10.14
CA LEU A 41 -6.99 19.60 10.23
C LEU A 41 -6.35 18.98 8.99
N PHE A 42 -5.09 19.33 8.69
CA PHE A 42 -4.32 18.69 7.61
C PHE A 42 -4.12 17.19 7.83
N ASN A 43 -3.79 16.78 9.05
CA ASN A 43 -3.81 15.39 9.47
C ASN A 43 -4.60 15.27 10.78
N SER A 44 -5.16 14.10 11.03
CA SER A 44 -6.07 13.88 12.13
C SER A 44 -5.94 12.45 12.65
N GLY A 45 -6.30 12.25 13.92
CA GLY A 45 -6.38 10.92 14.49
C GLY A 45 -7.74 10.31 14.19
N GLY A 46 -8.02 9.20 14.83
CA GLY A 46 -9.32 8.57 14.74
C GLY A 46 -9.28 7.16 15.26
N THR A 47 -10.05 6.30 14.62
CA THR A 47 -10.13 4.89 14.99
C THR A 47 -10.21 4.01 13.76
N VAL A 48 -9.79 2.75 13.88
CA VAL A 48 -9.89 1.74 12.83
C VAL A 48 -10.27 0.37 13.37
N SER A 49 -11.11 -0.36 12.67
CA SER A 49 -11.43 -1.77 12.91
C SER A 49 -11.09 -2.60 11.68
N VAL A 50 -10.42 -3.73 11.91
CA VAL A 50 -9.83 -4.58 10.88
C VAL A 50 -10.20 -6.04 11.17
N ASN A 51 -10.65 -6.77 10.14
CA ASN A 51 -10.74 -8.24 10.14
C ASN A 51 -11.45 -8.88 11.37
N GLY A 52 -12.58 -8.34 11.78
CA GLY A 52 -13.43 -8.85 12.85
C GLY A 52 -12.89 -8.58 14.26
N PHE A 53 -11.80 -7.84 14.39
CA PHE A 53 -11.26 -7.48 15.70
C PHE A 53 -12.26 -6.60 16.45
N THR A 54 -12.78 -7.12 17.57
CA THR A 54 -13.88 -6.49 18.31
C THR A 54 -13.50 -5.15 18.93
N VAL A 55 -12.20 -4.91 19.17
CA VAL A 55 -11.70 -3.67 19.74
C VAL A 55 -11.23 -2.74 18.63
N THR A 56 -11.78 -1.52 18.59
CA THR A 56 -11.34 -0.49 17.66
C THR A 56 -9.98 0.08 18.08
N VAL A 57 -9.02 0.10 17.16
CA VAL A 57 -7.67 0.63 17.40
C VAL A 57 -7.68 2.14 17.30
N THR A 58 -7.04 2.82 18.25
CA THR A 58 -6.88 4.29 18.22
C THR A 58 -5.75 4.66 17.26
N VAL A 59 -6.03 5.61 16.36
CA VAL A 59 -5.04 6.18 15.44
C VAL A 59 -4.58 7.55 15.97
N PRO A 60 -3.28 7.73 16.30
CA PRO A 60 -2.75 9.01 16.77
C PRO A 60 -2.87 10.13 15.75
N LYS A 61 -2.99 11.37 16.23
CA LYS A 61 -3.19 12.58 15.40
C LYS A 61 -2.16 12.77 14.28
N ASN A 62 -0.91 12.42 14.54
CA ASN A 62 0.20 12.64 13.61
C ASN A 62 0.55 11.40 12.78
N LEU A 63 -0.16 10.27 12.96
CA LEU A 63 0.08 9.07 12.19
C LEU A 63 -0.41 9.29 10.74
N GLN A 64 0.41 8.87 9.78
CA GLN A 64 0.06 8.85 8.36
C GLN A 64 -0.10 7.40 7.91
N VAL A 65 -0.92 7.21 6.88
CA VAL A 65 -1.10 5.91 6.25
C VAL A 65 -0.02 5.72 5.19
N GLY A 66 0.75 4.66 5.34
CA GLY A 66 1.73 4.25 4.33
C GLY A 66 1.06 3.51 3.17
N PHE A 67 1.45 3.89 1.97
CA PHE A 67 1.18 3.19 0.72
C PHE A 67 2.53 2.81 0.08
N PRO A 68 2.56 1.97 -0.97
CA PRO A 68 3.83 1.57 -1.60
C PRO A 68 4.74 2.73 -2.02
N ALA A 69 4.17 3.86 -2.45
CA ALA A 69 4.92 5.01 -2.96
C ALA A 69 4.50 6.35 -2.31
N SER A 70 3.61 6.35 -1.32
CA SER A 70 3.09 7.60 -0.76
C SER A 70 2.77 7.49 0.73
N TRP A 71 2.80 8.64 1.41
CA TRP A 71 2.33 8.79 2.79
C TRP A 71 1.15 9.74 2.78
N VAL A 72 0.00 9.24 3.23
CA VAL A 72 -1.28 9.94 3.10
C VAL A 72 -1.80 10.32 4.49
N PRO A 73 -2.32 11.56 4.68
CA PRO A 73 -2.99 11.91 5.93
C PRO A 73 -4.14 10.95 6.24
N TRP A 74 -4.29 10.57 7.50
CA TRP A 74 -5.32 9.61 7.95
C TRP A 74 -6.73 10.03 7.50
N LYS A 75 -7.06 11.32 7.59
CA LYS A 75 -8.36 11.85 7.16
C LYS A 75 -8.64 11.58 5.67
N ASP A 76 -7.62 11.68 4.82
CA ASP A 76 -7.78 11.54 3.37
C ASP A 76 -7.95 10.07 3.01
N PHE A 77 -7.23 9.19 3.71
CA PHE A 77 -7.48 7.75 3.67
C PHE A 77 -8.92 7.40 4.07
N VAL A 78 -9.39 7.86 5.23
CA VAL A 78 -10.76 7.58 5.72
C VAL A 78 -11.82 8.09 4.75
N ASN A 79 -11.65 9.30 4.21
CA ASN A 79 -12.55 9.86 3.20
C ASN A 79 -12.55 9.03 1.91
N ALA A 80 -11.39 8.61 1.42
CA ALA A 80 -11.32 7.76 0.24
C ALA A 80 -11.99 6.39 0.47
N TRP A 81 -11.73 5.74 1.60
CA TRP A 81 -12.36 4.47 1.97
C TRP A 81 -13.89 4.59 2.04
N LYS A 82 -14.42 5.63 2.70
CA LYS A 82 -15.88 5.89 2.77
C LYS A 82 -16.51 6.10 1.39
N ASN A 83 -15.73 6.62 0.43
CA ASN A 83 -16.14 6.78 -0.97
C ASN A 83 -15.89 5.52 -1.82
N GLY A 84 -15.75 4.35 -1.20
CA GLY A 84 -15.63 3.06 -1.88
C GLY A 84 -14.27 2.83 -2.55
N LYS A 85 -13.23 3.57 -2.17
CA LYS A 85 -11.87 3.29 -2.64
C LYS A 85 -11.27 2.12 -1.86
N PHE A 86 -10.29 1.46 -2.50
CA PHE A 86 -9.56 0.29 -1.99
C PHE A 86 -10.37 -1.02 -1.84
N PRO A 87 -11.32 -1.36 -2.74
CA PRO A 87 -11.89 -2.70 -2.72
C PRO A 87 -10.81 -3.75 -3.03
N GLY A 88 -10.69 -4.80 -2.21
CA GLY A 88 -9.70 -5.86 -2.40
C GLY A 88 -8.27 -5.47 -2.05
N PHE A 89 -8.10 -4.46 -1.19
CA PHE A 89 -6.83 -4.10 -0.56
C PHE A 89 -6.80 -4.61 0.89
N GLU A 90 -5.60 -4.85 1.38
CA GLU A 90 -5.30 -5.22 2.75
C GLU A 90 -4.79 -4.00 3.51
N ILE A 91 -5.23 -3.85 4.75
CA ILE A 91 -4.67 -2.91 5.71
C ILE A 91 -3.90 -3.70 6.76
N SER A 92 -2.68 -3.26 7.03
CA SER A 92 -1.83 -3.73 8.13
C SER A 92 -1.76 -2.65 9.19
N VAL A 93 -2.12 -2.99 10.43
CA VAL A 93 -2.09 -2.08 11.58
C VAL A 93 -1.22 -2.71 12.66
N VAL A 94 -0.04 -2.12 12.87
CA VAL A 94 0.90 -2.53 13.90
C VAL A 94 0.85 -1.53 15.05
N GLY A 95 0.83 -2.01 16.29
CA GLY A 95 0.77 -1.14 17.45
C GLY A 95 0.92 -1.87 18.77
N ASN A 96 0.62 -1.17 19.86
CA ASN A 96 0.71 -1.69 21.23
C ASN A 96 -0.62 -1.51 21.96
N PHE A 97 -0.95 -2.44 22.85
CA PHE A 97 -1.90 -2.21 23.93
C PHE A 97 -1.23 -1.40 25.03
N VAL A 98 -1.70 -0.17 25.23
CA VAL A 98 -1.18 0.74 26.27
C VAL A 98 -2.06 0.64 27.52
N ASN A 99 -1.43 0.49 28.67
CA ASN A 99 -2.13 0.40 29.96
C ASN A 99 -3.03 1.62 30.20
N GLY A 100 -4.32 1.40 30.42
CA GLY A 100 -5.32 2.45 30.58
C GLY A 100 -5.71 3.22 29.30
N GLY A 101 -5.05 2.95 28.16
CA GLY A 101 -5.29 3.60 26.87
C GLY A 101 -5.88 2.70 25.79
N GLY A 102 -5.80 1.37 25.95
CA GLY A 102 -6.26 0.41 24.94
C GLY A 102 -5.28 0.26 23.77
N PRO A 103 -5.71 -0.36 22.65
CA PRO A 103 -4.85 -0.53 21.47
C PRO A 103 -4.62 0.80 20.75
N ILE A 104 -3.36 1.12 20.51
CA ILE A 104 -2.93 2.32 19.79
C ILE A 104 -2.04 1.91 18.62
N ALA A 105 -2.39 2.38 17.42
CA ALA A 105 -1.60 2.15 16.22
C ALA A 105 -0.28 2.94 16.26
N ALA A 106 0.81 2.27 15.95
CA ALA A 106 2.12 2.87 15.69
C ALA A 106 2.38 3.01 14.19
N GLN A 107 1.85 2.09 13.39
CA GLN A 107 1.95 2.10 11.93
C GLN A 107 0.64 1.63 11.32
N VAL A 108 0.28 2.25 10.20
CA VAL A 108 -0.79 1.78 9.32
C VAL A 108 -0.22 1.74 7.90
N TYR A 109 -0.37 0.61 7.23
CA TYR A 109 0.07 0.41 5.85
C TYR A 109 -1.05 -0.23 5.03
N VAL A 110 -1.21 0.19 3.77
CA VAL A 110 -2.23 -0.33 2.85
C VAL A 110 -1.57 -0.85 1.59
N SER A 111 -1.91 -2.08 1.20
CA SER A 111 -1.36 -2.79 0.04
C SER A 111 -2.43 -3.61 -0.67
N SER A 112 -2.11 -4.10 -1.87
CA SER A 112 -2.92 -5.13 -2.53
C SER A 112 -2.85 -6.45 -1.75
N LEU A 113 -3.93 -7.23 -1.73
CA LEU A 113 -3.98 -8.55 -1.08
C LEU A 113 -2.79 -9.44 -1.47
N PHE A 114 -2.09 -9.98 -0.46
CA PHE A 114 -0.85 -10.74 -0.63
C PHE A 114 -1.03 -12.08 -1.35
N THR A 115 -2.21 -12.71 -1.27
CA THR A 115 -2.42 -14.13 -1.69
C THR A 115 -2.86 -14.28 -3.16
N GLN A 116 -2.66 -13.28 -4.01
CA GLN A 116 -3.04 -13.35 -5.44
C GLN A 116 -1.82 -13.29 -6.36
N GLY A 117 -1.18 -14.45 -6.56
CA GLY A 117 -0.07 -14.61 -7.50
C GLY A 117 -0.53 -15.15 -8.85
N SER A 118 -0.24 -14.44 -9.94
CA SER A 118 -0.45 -14.93 -11.31
C SER A 118 0.71 -14.47 -12.21
N SER A 119 1.04 -15.28 -13.21
CA SER A 119 2.04 -14.95 -14.24
C SER A 119 1.43 -15.04 -15.64
N GLY A 120 2.04 -14.33 -16.59
CA GLY A 120 1.59 -14.26 -17.97
C GLY A 120 2.39 -13.24 -18.77
N PHE A 121 1.90 -12.87 -19.94
CA PHE A 121 2.50 -11.82 -20.77
C PHE A 121 1.44 -10.82 -21.23
N ILE A 122 1.88 -9.60 -21.54
CA ILE A 122 1.03 -8.54 -22.09
C ILE A 122 0.81 -8.81 -23.58
N SER A 123 -0.44 -9.00 -23.99
CA SER A 123 -0.81 -9.18 -25.40
C SER A 123 -0.91 -7.84 -26.12
N GLN A 124 -1.52 -6.83 -25.46
CA GLN A 124 -1.80 -5.53 -26.05
C GLN A 124 -1.44 -4.40 -25.09
N VAL A 125 -0.87 -3.33 -25.63
CA VAL A 125 -0.73 -2.03 -24.95
C VAL A 125 -1.49 -0.97 -25.74
N ASN A 126 -2.16 -0.07 -25.02
CA ASN A 126 -2.93 1.01 -25.60
C ASN A 126 -2.32 2.35 -25.22
N PHE A 127 -2.48 3.35 -26.10
CA PHE A 127 -1.95 4.69 -25.87
C PHE A 127 -2.66 5.47 -24.76
N ASP A 128 -3.75 4.92 -24.21
CA ASP A 128 -4.46 5.42 -23.04
C ASP A 128 -3.87 4.91 -21.70
N GLY A 129 -2.71 4.24 -21.74
CA GLY A 129 -2.04 3.74 -20.55
C GLY A 129 -2.51 2.36 -20.09
N THR A 130 -3.48 1.73 -20.78
CA THR A 130 -3.94 0.37 -20.44
C THR A 130 -3.09 -0.72 -21.08
N MET A 131 -2.99 -1.85 -20.38
CA MET A 131 -2.32 -3.06 -20.83
C MET A 131 -3.25 -4.26 -20.66
N LYS A 132 -3.36 -5.10 -21.68
CA LYS A 132 -4.13 -6.34 -21.63
C LYS A 132 -3.19 -7.52 -21.37
N MET A 133 -3.45 -8.26 -20.30
CA MET A 133 -2.83 -9.57 -20.09
C MET A 133 -3.45 -10.58 -21.04
N ALA A 134 -2.63 -11.42 -21.67
CA ALA A 134 -3.12 -12.56 -22.45
C ALA A 134 -3.98 -13.46 -21.55
N ASN A 135 -5.22 -13.71 -21.95
CA ASN A 135 -6.22 -14.47 -21.17
C ASN A 135 -6.47 -13.92 -19.73
N GLY A 136 -6.13 -12.65 -19.48
CA GLY A 136 -6.18 -12.06 -18.15
C GLY A 136 -6.88 -10.70 -18.08
N PRO A 137 -6.77 -9.99 -16.94
CA PRO A 137 -7.39 -8.69 -16.77
C PRO A 137 -6.74 -7.60 -17.65
N THR A 138 -7.44 -6.49 -17.79
CA THR A 138 -6.84 -5.24 -18.24
C THR A 138 -6.31 -4.51 -17.01
N ILE A 139 -5.04 -4.11 -17.07
CA ILE A 139 -4.35 -3.40 -15.99
C ILE A 139 -3.96 -2.00 -16.46
N ARG A 140 -3.69 -1.11 -15.51
CA ARG A 140 -3.23 0.26 -15.77
C ARG A 140 -2.27 0.70 -14.68
N ILE A 141 -1.29 1.50 -15.06
CA ILE A 141 -0.40 2.17 -14.12
C ILE A 141 -1.10 3.42 -13.60
N ASN A 142 -1.18 3.58 -12.28
CA ASN A 142 -1.61 4.84 -11.70
C ASN A 142 -0.42 5.81 -11.60
N ASP A 143 -0.19 6.51 -12.69
CA ASP A 143 0.93 7.42 -12.89
C ASP A 143 0.36 8.83 -13.09
N PRO A 144 0.11 9.58 -12.00
CA PRO A 144 -0.59 10.86 -12.09
C PRO A 144 0.22 11.95 -12.79
N ASN A 145 1.55 11.83 -12.81
CA ASN A 145 2.45 12.80 -13.46
C ASN A 145 2.79 12.42 -14.90
N ALA A 146 2.20 11.32 -15.41
CA ALA A 146 2.42 10.82 -16.76
C ALA A 146 3.90 10.61 -17.08
N VAL A 147 4.70 10.09 -16.15
CA VAL A 147 6.13 9.78 -16.35
C VAL A 147 6.30 8.47 -17.10
N TYR A 148 5.47 7.48 -16.79
CA TYR A 148 5.53 6.12 -17.30
C TYR A 148 4.37 5.77 -18.23
N SER A 149 3.37 6.62 -18.39
CA SER A 149 2.16 6.34 -19.17
C SER A 149 1.52 7.63 -19.67
N SER A 150 0.32 7.55 -20.24
CA SER A 150 -0.49 8.72 -20.62
C SER A 150 -1.10 9.48 -19.44
N GLY A 151 -0.87 9.04 -18.20
CA GLY A 151 -1.43 9.66 -17.01
C GLY A 151 -2.68 8.94 -16.49
N TYR A 152 -2.78 8.76 -15.17
CA TYR A 152 -4.00 8.29 -14.51
C TYR A 152 -4.08 8.79 -13.06
N THR A 153 -5.23 9.34 -12.69
CA THR A 153 -5.41 10.06 -11.41
C THR A 153 -6.54 9.52 -10.54
N GLU A 154 -7.28 8.49 -10.98
CA GLU A 154 -8.46 8.02 -10.25
C GLU A 154 -8.13 7.16 -9.01
N SER A 155 -6.85 6.77 -8.85
CA SER A 155 -6.33 6.02 -7.70
C SER A 155 -5.24 6.81 -6.94
N PRO A 156 -5.56 7.96 -6.35
CA PRO A 156 -4.58 8.97 -5.96
C PRO A 156 -3.52 8.55 -4.93
N PHE A 157 -3.69 7.43 -4.23
CA PHE A 157 -2.75 6.98 -3.19
C PHE A 157 -1.87 5.80 -3.63
N MET A 158 -2.27 5.07 -4.68
CA MET A 158 -1.49 3.96 -5.25
C MET A 158 -0.67 4.44 -6.44
N THR A 159 0.08 5.52 -6.25
CA THR A 159 0.87 6.16 -7.32
C THR A 159 2.08 5.33 -7.69
N ALA A 160 2.48 5.41 -8.96
CA ALA A 160 3.84 5.10 -9.33
C ALA A 160 4.78 6.05 -8.58
N ASP A 161 5.97 5.55 -8.24
CA ASP A 161 7.06 6.39 -7.74
C ASP A 161 7.88 6.83 -8.95
N ASP A 162 7.78 8.12 -9.27
CA ASP A 162 8.42 8.71 -10.45
C ASP A 162 9.93 8.91 -10.30
N GLN A 163 10.46 8.81 -9.08
CA GLN A 163 11.87 8.98 -8.78
C GLN A 163 12.59 7.64 -8.59
N ASN A 164 11.86 6.64 -8.09
CA ASN A 164 12.35 5.28 -7.95
C ASN A 164 11.35 4.32 -8.62
N PRO A 165 11.64 3.81 -9.82
CA PRO A 165 10.67 3.05 -10.59
C PRO A 165 10.26 1.77 -9.87
N SER A 166 9.13 1.86 -9.17
CA SER A 166 8.50 0.76 -8.44
C SER A 166 7.89 -0.28 -9.39
N ILE A 167 7.82 0.04 -10.68
CA ILE A 167 7.35 -0.85 -11.74
C ILE A 167 8.56 -1.61 -12.29
N SER A 168 8.88 -2.71 -11.63
CA SER A 168 9.76 -3.73 -12.20
C SER A 168 8.91 -4.85 -12.80
N SER A 169 9.28 -5.34 -13.98
CA SER A 169 8.79 -6.62 -14.47
C SER A 169 9.84 -7.67 -14.16
N PHE A 170 9.41 -8.83 -13.66
CA PHE A 170 10.29 -10.01 -13.47
C PHE A 170 10.99 -10.42 -14.78
N SER A 171 10.41 -10.09 -15.94
CA SER A 171 10.95 -10.34 -17.28
C SER A 171 11.77 -9.18 -17.88
N GLY A 172 12.08 -8.13 -17.10
CA GLY A 172 12.72 -6.91 -17.57
C GLY A 172 11.73 -5.84 -18.07
N PHE A 173 12.23 -4.63 -18.34
CA PHE A 173 11.46 -3.46 -18.82
C PHE A 173 10.33 -3.85 -19.79
N PRO A 174 9.11 -3.35 -19.61
CA PRO A 174 8.84 -1.94 -19.86
C PRO A 174 8.63 -1.17 -18.57
N MET A 175 9.36 -0.06 -18.43
CA MET A 175 9.13 0.90 -17.36
C MET A 175 7.96 1.83 -17.68
N CYS A 176 7.31 1.65 -18.83
CA CYS A 176 6.33 2.58 -19.35
C CYS A 176 5.35 1.92 -20.33
N VAL A 177 4.18 2.54 -20.47
CA VAL A 177 3.19 2.29 -21.51
C VAL A 177 3.29 3.45 -22.52
N PRO A 178 3.41 3.16 -23.83
CA PRO A 178 3.57 4.21 -24.83
C PRO A 178 2.36 5.15 -24.85
N ARG A 179 2.59 6.43 -25.10
CA ARG A 179 1.54 7.44 -25.33
C ARG A 179 1.19 7.60 -26.81
N SER A 180 2.03 7.06 -27.69
CA SER A 180 1.87 7.09 -29.14
C SER A 180 2.72 5.99 -29.81
N ALA A 181 2.57 5.82 -31.12
CA ALA A 181 3.33 4.81 -31.87
C ALA A 181 4.85 5.04 -31.80
N ASN A 182 5.28 6.31 -31.72
CA ASN A 182 6.68 6.74 -31.70
C ASN A 182 6.98 7.54 -30.42
N ASP A 183 6.73 6.96 -29.25
CA ASP A 183 7.00 7.60 -27.97
C ASP A 183 8.49 7.53 -27.62
N ALA A 184 9.20 8.68 -27.70
CA ALA A 184 10.61 8.77 -27.39
C ALA A 184 10.94 8.51 -25.90
N LEU A 185 9.98 8.76 -25.00
CA LEU A 185 10.10 8.47 -23.57
C LEU A 185 9.75 7.01 -23.26
N CYS A 186 9.08 6.32 -24.19
CA CYS A 186 8.72 4.92 -24.07
C CYS A 186 9.02 4.10 -25.35
N PRO A 187 10.30 3.99 -25.74
CA PRO A 187 10.67 3.35 -26.99
C PRO A 187 10.35 1.85 -26.98
N ALA A 188 9.89 1.32 -28.12
CA ALA A 188 9.49 -0.08 -28.25
C ALA A 188 10.64 -1.08 -27.98
N THR A 189 11.89 -0.64 -28.11
CA THR A 189 13.09 -1.42 -27.78
C THR A 189 13.16 -1.79 -26.30
N ASN A 190 12.56 -1.00 -25.41
CA ASN A 190 12.52 -1.24 -23.97
C ASN A 190 11.51 -2.33 -23.56
N ARG A 191 10.82 -2.98 -24.50
CA ARG A 191 9.88 -4.07 -24.20
C ARG A 191 10.57 -5.43 -24.33
N PRO A 192 10.23 -6.44 -23.51
CA PRO A 192 10.80 -7.77 -23.63
C PRO A 192 10.26 -8.44 -24.88
N VAL A 193 11.05 -9.36 -25.44
CA VAL A 193 10.55 -10.31 -26.43
C VAL A 193 9.79 -11.41 -25.69
N ILE A 194 8.63 -11.82 -26.21
CA ILE A 194 7.89 -12.95 -25.66
C ILE A 194 8.71 -14.21 -25.95
N ALA A 195 9.03 -14.98 -24.90
CA ALA A 195 9.83 -16.19 -25.02
C ALA A 195 9.23 -17.16 -26.05
N GLY A 196 10.08 -17.70 -26.94
CA GLY A 196 9.66 -18.58 -28.04
C GLY A 196 9.17 -17.84 -29.30
N THR A 197 9.31 -16.50 -29.36
CA THR A 197 8.80 -15.67 -30.46
C THR A 197 9.82 -14.59 -30.81
N SER A 198 9.60 -13.89 -31.93
CA SER A 198 10.32 -12.64 -32.26
C SER A 198 9.53 -11.38 -31.87
N SER A 199 8.37 -11.55 -31.25
CA SER A 199 7.41 -10.48 -30.97
C SER A 199 7.68 -9.83 -29.62
N LYS A 200 7.57 -8.50 -29.56
CA LYS A 200 7.65 -7.73 -28.32
C LYS A 200 6.34 -7.85 -27.54
N GLN A 201 6.41 -7.82 -26.21
CA GLN A 201 5.19 -7.70 -25.39
C GLN A 201 4.34 -6.50 -25.82
N GLY A 202 3.02 -6.68 -25.85
CA GLY A 202 2.07 -5.64 -26.22
C GLY A 202 1.85 -5.43 -27.73
N THR A 203 2.46 -6.25 -28.60
CA THR A 203 2.34 -6.11 -30.07
C THR A 203 1.35 -7.09 -30.72
N LEU A 204 0.70 -7.96 -29.93
CA LEU A 204 -0.12 -9.06 -30.44
C LEU A 204 -1.59 -8.87 -30.07
N TYR A 205 -2.40 -8.50 -31.06
CA TYR A 205 -3.85 -8.45 -30.90
C TYR A 205 -4.51 -9.85 -30.88
N ASP A 206 -3.86 -10.89 -31.43
CA ASP A 206 -4.33 -12.28 -31.41
C ASP A 206 -3.20 -13.21 -30.90
N TYR A 207 -3.38 -13.76 -29.71
CA TYR A 207 -2.40 -14.62 -29.05
C TYR A 207 -2.25 -15.99 -29.71
N ARG A 208 -3.19 -16.40 -30.59
CA ARG A 208 -3.12 -17.68 -31.31
C ARG A 208 -1.98 -17.74 -32.32
N LYS A 209 -1.48 -16.60 -32.78
CA LYS A 209 -0.33 -16.48 -33.69
C LYS A 209 1.03 -16.76 -33.03
N LEU A 210 1.05 -17.11 -31.75
CA LEU A 210 2.29 -17.47 -31.04
C LEU A 210 2.66 -18.95 -31.17
N TYR A 211 1.76 -19.77 -31.70
CA TYR A 211 1.93 -21.21 -31.83
C TYR A 211 1.91 -21.69 -33.29
N GLU A 212 2.03 -20.77 -34.25
CA GLU A 212 2.22 -21.01 -35.68
C GLU A 212 3.66 -20.70 -36.07
#